data_AF-A0A849JXB9-F1
#
_entry.id   AF-A0A849JXB9-F1
#
_cell.length_a   1.000
_cell.length_b   1.000
_cell.length_c   1.000
_cell.angle_alpha   90.00
_cell.angle_beta   90.00
_cell.angle_gamma   90.00
#
_symmetry.space_group_name_H-M   'P 1'
#
loop_
_entity.id
_entity.type
_entity.pdbx_description
1 polymer ?
#
loop_
_entity_poly.entity_id
_entity_poly.type
_entity_poly.pdbx_seq_one_letter_code
_entity_poly.pdbx_strand_id
1 'polypeptide(L)' 'MSDFQVNRAPQNDAPGAMLGRVIVSFVLFVAGLVLIGVGATADPSLAPFVFTGGIVAVGLAFGLPMIGGSER' A
#
# COMPACT_ATOMS: atom_id res chain seq x y z
N MET A 1 -30.34 -10.26 36.20
CA MET A 1 -29.83 -10.61 34.86
C MET A 1 -28.81 -9.54 34.51
N SER A 2 -27.53 -9.91 34.40
CA SER A 2 -26.46 -8.97 34.04
C SER A 2 -26.61 -8.61 32.57
N ASP A 3 -26.69 -7.32 32.27
CA ASP A 3 -26.66 -6.81 30.89
C ASP A 3 -25.41 -7.34 30.19
N PHE A 4 -25.60 -8.30 29.29
CA PHE A 4 -24.55 -8.84 28.45
C PHE A 4 -24.30 -7.81 27.36
N GLN A 5 -23.39 -6.86 27.60
CA GLN A 5 -22.93 -5.95 26.56
C GLN A 5 -22.10 -6.74 25.55
N VAL A 6 -22.76 -7.18 24.48
CA VAL A 6 -22.09 -7.71 23.30
C VAL A 6 -21.25 -6.59 22.71
N ASN A 7 -19.93 -6.80 22.61
CA ASN A 7 -19.00 -5.86 22.00
C ASN A 7 -19.54 -5.50 20.60
N ARG A 8 -19.80 -4.22 20.34
CA ARG A 8 -20.33 -3.79 19.04
C ARG A 8 -19.30 -4.15 17.97
N ALA A 9 -19.76 -4.79 16.90
CA ALA A 9 -18.91 -5.09 15.75
C ALA A 9 -18.26 -3.78 15.26
N PRO A 10 -16.95 -3.78 14.97
CA PRO A 10 -16.27 -2.60 14.46
C PRO A 10 -17.04 -2.08 13.25
N GLN A 11 -17.45 -0.83 13.33
CA GLN A 11 -18.22 -0.19 12.27
C GLN A 11 -17.31 -0.09 11.05
N ASN A 12 -17.64 -0.87 10.02
CA ASN A 12 -16.82 -1.00 8.82
C ASN A 12 -16.58 0.40 8.23
N ASP A 13 -15.33 0.85 8.23
CA ASP A 13 -14.93 2.11 7.61
C ASP A 13 -15.45 2.13 6.17
N ALA A 14 -15.94 3.28 5.72
CA ALA A 14 -16.65 3.45 4.45
C ALA A 14 -16.02 2.61 3.32
N PRO A 15 -16.75 1.67 2.68
CA PRO A 15 -16.20 0.70 1.73
C PRO A 15 -15.35 1.30 0.60
N GLY A 16 -15.64 2.56 0.21
CA GLY A 16 -14.86 3.30 -0.79
C GLY A 16 -13.44 3.62 -0.37
N ALA A 17 -13.17 3.84 0.92
CA ALA A 17 -11.83 4.12 1.42
C ALA A 17 -10.90 2.89 1.29
N MET A 18 -11.44 1.70 1.58
CA MET A 18 -10.71 0.44 1.41
C MET A 18 -10.38 0.19 -0.07
N LEU A 19 -11.37 0.35 -0.96
CA LEU A 19 -11.17 0.20 -2.39
C LEU A 19 -10.12 1.19 -2.94
N GLY A 20 -10.16 2.45 -2.49
CA GLY A 20 -9.18 3.46 -2.86
C GLY A 20 -7.75 3.06 -2.45
N ARG A 21 -7.56 2.58 -1.21
CA ARG A 21 -6.26 2.10 -0.73
C ARG A 21 -5.73 0.92 -1.56
N VAL A 22 -6.61 -0.02 -1.93
CA VAL A 22 -6.24 -1.18 -2.78
C VAL A 22 -5.80 -0.71 -4.17
N ILE A 23 -6.55 0.19 -4.80
CA ILE A 23 -6.20 0.70 -6.14
C ILE A 23 -4.86 1.44 -6.12
N VAL A 24 -4.67 2.35 -5.16
CA VAL A 24 -3.41 3.11 -5.02
C VAL A 24 -2.23 2.16 -4.82
N SER A 25 -2.40 1.14 -3.98
CA SER A 25 -1.37 0.15 -3.69
C SER A 25 -1.05 -0.71 -4.90
N PHE A 26 -2.06 -1.13 -5.66
CA PHE A 26 -1.88 -1.87 -6.90
C PHE A 26 -1.09 -1.05 -7.93
N VAL A 27 -1.43 0.22 -8.11
CA VAL A 27 -0.71 1.13 -9.02
C VAL A 27 0.75 1.29 -8.59
N LEU A 28 1.01 1.51 -7.30
CA LEU A 28 2.37 1.62 -6.76
C LEU A 28 3.18 0.34 -6.98
N PHE A 29 2.56 -0.82 -6.81
CA PHE A 29 3.21 -2.10 -7.03
C PHE A 29 3.63 -2.28 -8.50
N VAL A 30 2.70 -2.07 -9.43
CA VAL A 30 3.00 -2.21 -10.87
C VAL A 30 4.03 -1.17 -11.31
N ALA A 31 3.89 0.10 -10.89
CA ALA A 31 4.86 1.13 -11.20
C ALA A 31 6.25 0.81 -10.64
N GLY A 32 6.32 0.25 -9.43
CA GLY A 32 7.57 -0.19 -8.81
C GLY A 32 8.26 -1.31 -9.60
N LEU A 33 7.51 -2.32 -10.06
CA LEU A 33 8.05 -3.39 -10.91
C LEU A 33 8.57 -2.84 -12.25
N VAL A 34 7.85 -1.89 -12.86
CA VAL A 34 8.30 -1.22 -14.09
C VAL A 34 9.58 -0.44 -13.83
N LEU A 35 9.68 0.32 -12.74
CA LEU A 35 10.89 1.05 -12.36
C LEU A 35 12.09 0.13 -12.13
N ILE A 36 11.89 -1.02 -11.49
CA ILE A 36 12.95 -2.03 -11.33
C ILE A 36 13.44 -2.51 -12.70
N GLY A 37 12.53 -2.84 -13.61
CA GLY A 37 12.87 -3.27 -14.97
C GLY A 37 13.60 -2.19 -15.78
N VAL A 38 13.14 -0.94 -15.71
CA VAL A 38 13.78 0.21 -16.36
C VAL A 38 15.15 0.48 -15.75
N GLY A 39 15.26 0.47 -14.42
CA GLY A 39 16.52 0.68 -13.71
C GLY A 39 17.58 -0.38 -14.05
N ALA A 40 17.16 -1.62 -14.34
CA ALA A 40 18.08 -2.68 -14.75
C ALA A 40 18.70 -2.46 -16.14
N THR A 41 18.08 -1.64 -17.00
CA THR A 41 18.55 -1.36 -18.36
C THR A 41 18.90 0.11 -18.61
N ALA A 42 18.72 0.97 -17.61
CA ALA A 42 19.00 2.40 -17.69
C ALA A 42 20.50 2.71 -17.74
N ASP A 43 20.81 3.96 -18.08
CA ASP A 43 22.17 4.49 -18.03
C ASP A 43 22.80 4.24 -16.64
N PRO A 44 24.07 3.80 -16.55
CA PRO A 44 24.73 3.47 -15.29
C PRO A 44 24.68 4.59 -14.24
N SER A 45 24.62 5.86 -14.68
CA SER A 45 24.54 7.02 -13.77
C SER A 45 23.17 7.15 -13.08
N LEU A 46 22.10 6.66 -13.71
CA LEU A 46 20.71 6.76 -13.22
C LEU A 46 20.16 5.41 -12.73
N ALA A 47 20.68 4.30 -13.26
CA ALA A 47 20.24 2.94 -12.97
C ALA A 47 20.06 2.64 -11.47
N PRO A 48 21.02 2.99 -10.58
CA PRO A 48 20.88 2.71 -9.15
C PRO A 48 19.70 3.45 -8.53
N PHE A 49 19.48 4.71 -8.92
CA PHE A 49 18.40 5.53 -8.38
C PHE A 49 17.03 5.04 -8.86
N VAL A 50 16.91 4.73 -10.15
CA VAL A 50 15.66 4.25 -10.75
C VAL A 50 15.29 2.87 -10.18
N PHE A 51 16.27 1.97 -10.08
CA PHE A 51 16.07 0.63 -9.53
C PHE A 51 15.68 0.68 -8.05
N THR A 52 16.41 1.44 -7.23
CA THR A 52 16.12 1.56 -5.79
C THR A 52 14.78 2.26 -5.55
N GLY A 53 14.45 3.26 -6.38
CA GLY A 53 13.13 3.91 -6.36
C GLY A 53 11.99 2.93 -6.64
N GLY A 54 12.18 1.98 -7.56
CA GLY A 54 11.24 0.90 -7.81
C GLY A 54 11.03 -0.02 -6.60
N ILE A 55 12.10 -0.39 -5.88
CA ILE A 55 12.01 -1.17 -4.64
C ILE A 55 11.19 -0.42 -3.58
N VAL A 56 11.46 0.88 -3.40
CA VAL A 56 10.72 1.71 -2.44
C VAL A 56 9.24 1.78 -2.81
N ALA A 57 8.91 1.96 -4.09
CA ALA A 57 7.52 1.98 -4.56
C ALA A 57 6.80 0.64 -4.29
N VAL A 58 7.47 -0.49 -4.52
CA VAL A 58 6.93 -1.83 -4.18
C VAL A 58 6.71 -1.95 -2.67
N GLY A 59 7.66 -1.53 -1.83
CA GLY A 59 7.50 -1.58 -0.38
C GLY A 59 6.31 -0.74 0.13
N LEU A 60 6.13 0.45 -0.43
CA LEU A 60 5.01 1.34 -0.09
C LEU A 60 3.64 0.76 -0.48
N ALA A 61 3.58 -0.03 -1.57
CA ALA A 61 2.36 -0.72 -1.96
C ALA A 61 1.83 -1.67 -0.86
N PHE A 62 2.71 -2.24 -0.02
CA PHE A 62 2.30 -3.09 1.10
C PHE A 62 2.02 -2.30 2.38
N GLY A 63 2.68 -1.16 2.58
CA GLY A 63 2.52 -0.34 3.79
C GLY A 63 1.28 0.57 3.78
N LEU A 64 0.93 1.17 2.64
CA LEU A 64 -0.17 2.13 2.53
C LEU A 64 -1.57 1.56 2.83
N PRO A 65 -1.93 0.32 2.47
CA PRO A 65 -3.21 -0.29 2.86
C PRO A 65 -3.45 -0.32 4.37
N MET A 66 -2.38 -0.39 5.17
CA MET A 66 -2.46 -0.53 6.63
C MET A 66 -2.58 0.82 7.37
N ILE A 67 -2.31 1.94 6.69
CA ILE A 67 -2.42 3.28 7.29
C ILE A 67 -3.90 3.63 7.44
N GLY A 68 -4.42 3.47 8.65
CA GLY A 68 -5.81 3.78 9.00
C GLY A 68 -6.61 2.62 9.59
N GLY A 69 -6.00 1.45 9.82
CA GLY A 69 -6.55 0.41 10.70
C GLY A 69 -6.35 0.73 12.19
N SER A 70 -6.33 2.01 12.56
CA SER A 70 -6.23 2.41 13.96
C SER A 70 -7.63 2.42 14.54
N GLU A 71 -7.96 1.34 15.26
CA GLU A 71 -9.18 1.23 16.05
C GLU A 71 -9.34 2.46 16.94
N ARG A 72 -10.51 3.11 16.84
CA ARG A 72 -11.06 4.00 17.86
C ARG A 72 -12.39 3.42 18.33
#